data_AF-U6DZ02-F1
#
_entry.id   AF-U6DZ02-F1
#
_cell.length_a   1.000
_cell.length_b   1.000
_cell.length_c   1.000
_cell.angle_alpha   90.00
_cell.angle_beta   90.00
_cell.angle_gamma   90.00
#
_symmetry.space_group_name_H-M   'P 1'
#
loop_
_entity.id
_entity.type
_entity.pdbx_description
1 polymer ?
#
loop_
_entity_poly.entity_id
_entity_poly.type
_entity_poly.pdbx_seq_one_letter_code
_entity_poly.pdbx_strand_id
1 'polypeptide(L)' 'RCVQYNKSCCKAYEYMGFIMEKEQSYKDAATNYELAWKYSHHANPGIGFKLAFNYLKDKRFVEAIEVCHHVLREHPN' A
#
# COMPACT_ATOMS: atom_id res chain seq x y z
N ARG A 1 23.08 -16.39 -4.54
CA ARG A 1 22.06 -16.92 -3.60
C ARG A 1 21.34 -15.74 -2.90
N CYS A 2 20.65 -14.87 -3.65
CA CYS A 2 20.01 -13.65 -3.09
C CYS A 2 18.55 -13.44 -3.53
N VAL A 3 18.00 -14.31 -4.37
CA VAL A 3 16.65 -14.15 -4.95
C VAL A 3 15.60 -15.01 -4.23
N GLN A 4 16.01 -15.79 -3.21
CA GLN A 4 15.15 -16.73 -2.50
C GLN A 4 14.68 -16.25 -1.11
N TYR A 5 15.18 -15.12 -0.61
CA TYR A 5 15.00 -14.74 0.80
C TYR A 5 13.93 -13.71 1.11
N ASN A 6 13.07 -13.30 0.17
CA ASN A 6 12.04 -12.36 0.56
C ASN A 6 10.75 -12.41 -0.26
N LYS A 7 10.05 -13.55 -0.18
CA LYS A 7 8.62 -13.63 -0.54
C LYS A 7 7.73 -12.70 0.33
N SER A 8 8.29 -12.09 1.37
CA SER A 8 7.63 -11.14 2.28
C SER A 8 8.11 -9.69 2.09
N CYS A 9 8.76 -9.37 0.98
CA CYS A 9 9.39 -8.07 0.80
C CYS A 9 8.33 -6.98 0.57
N CYS A 10 8.04 -6.20 1.62
CA CYS A 10 7.17 -5.02 1.52
C CYS A 10 7.58 -4.10 0.36
N LYS A 11 8.88 -3.94 0.10
CA LYS A 11 9.40 -3.14 -1.04
C LYS A 11 9.03 -3.74 -2.40
N ALA A 12 9.04 -5.06 -2.55
CA ALA A 12 8.68 -5.69 -3.84
C ALA A 12 7.21 -5.43 -4.17
N TYR A 13 6.33 -5.57 -3.18
CA TYR A 13 4.92 -5.23 -3.31
C TYR A 13 4.71 -3.73 -3.55
N GLU A 14 5.48 -2.86 -2.88
CA GLU A 14 5.43 -1.42 -3.13
C GLU A 14 5.79 -1.06 -4.58
N TYR A 15 6.84 -1.67 -5.13
CA TYR A 15 7.24 -1.48 -6.53
C TYR A 15 6.19 -2.00 -7.51
N MET A 16 5.60 -3.16 -7.24
CA MET A 16 4.53 -3.70 -8.07
C MET A 16 3.30 -2.77 -8.08
N GLY A 17 2.91 -2.28 -6.89
CA GLY A 17 1.84 -1.28 -6.76
C GLY A 17 2.14 -0.01 -7.54
N PHE A 18 3.40 0.44 -7.53
CA PHE A 18 3.82 1.64 -8.27
C PHE A 18 3.75 1.45 -9.79
N ILE A 19 4.18 0.29 -10.29
CA ILE A 19 4.08 -0.02 -11.73
C ILE A 19 2.61 -0.04 -12.15
N MET A 20 1.75 -0.69 -11.37
CA MET A 20 0.31 -0.77 -11.66
C MET A 20 -0.38 0.60 -11.58
N GLU A 21 0.03 1.48 -10.66
CA GLU A 21 -0.42 2.88 -10.63
C GLU A 21 -0.08 3.61 -11.93
N LYS A 22 1.12 3.39 -12.48
CA LYS A 22 1.56 3.99 -13.75
C LYS A 22 0.76 3.44 -14.94
N GLU A 23 0.36 2.18 -14.86
CA GLU A 23 -0.51 1.52 -15.85
C GLU A 23 -2.01 1.82 -15.63
N GLN A 24 -2.35 2.66 -14.65
CA GLN A 24 -3.72 3.00 -14.27
C GLN A 24 -4.57 1.80 -13.79
N SER A 25 -3.95 0.69 -13.41
CA SER A 25 -4.62 -0.44 -12.77
C SER A 25 -4.69 -0.23 -11.25
N TYR A 26 -5.57 0.67 -10.82
CA TYR A 26 -5.68 1.08 -9.41
C TYR A 26 -6.13 -0.04 -8.46
N LYS A 27 -6.95 -0.97 -8.95
CA LYS A 27 -7.44 -2.11 -8.17
C LYS A 27 -6.31 -3.11 -7.86
N ASP A 28 -5.49 -3.42 -8.87
CA ASP A 28 -4.35 -4.31 -8.68
C ASP A 28 -3.24 -3.61 -7.88
N ALA A 29 -3.05 -2.30 -8.10
CA ALA A 29 -2.15 -1.48 -7.31
C ALA A 29 -2.54 -1.47 -5.83
N ALA A 30 -3.82 -1.27 -5.52
CA ALA A 30 -4.35 -1.34 -4.16
C ALA A 30 -4.05 -2.70 -3.50
N THR A 31 -4.23 -3.80 -4.23
CA THR A 31 -3.94 -5.16 -3.72
C THR A 31 -2.47 -5.33 -3.35
N ASN A 32 -1.56 -4.82 -4.19
CA ASN A 32 -0.12 -4.87 -3.91
C ASN A 32 0.26 -3.93 -2.75
N TYR A 33 -0.29 -2.72 -2.70
CA TYR A 33 -0.05 -1.82 -1.58
C TYR A 33 -0.61 -2.35 -0.27
N GLU A 34 -1.73 -3.07 -0.27
CA GLU A 34 -2.30 -3.71 0.92
C GLU A 34 -1.35 -4.78 1.46
N LEU A 35 -0.77 -5.60 0.59
CA LEU A 35 0.27 -6.57 0.97
C LEU A 35 1.52 -5.86 1.50
N ALA A 36 1.99 -4.79 0.83
CA ALA A 36 3.12 -3.99 1.30
C ALA A 36 2.85 -3.36 2.67
N TRP A 37 1.62 -2.89 2.90
CA TRP A 37 1.16 -2.28 4.13
C TRP A 37 1.15 -3.30 5.27
N LYS A 38 0.55 -4.47 5.02
CA LYS A 38 0.51 -5.59 5.97
C LYS A 38 1.90 -6.08 6.34
N TYR A 39 2.78 -6.31 5.36
CA TYR A 39 4.13 -6.85 5.60
C TYR A 39 5.11 -5.80 6.16
N SER A 40 4.79 -4.51 6.07
CA SER A 40 5.52 -3.45 6.78
C SER A 40 4.97 -3.20 8.18
N HIS A 41 4.04 -4.03 8.67
CA HIS A 41 3.36 -3.86 9.96
C HIS A 41 2.72 -2.46 10.11
N HIS A 42 2.23 -1.90 9.00
CA HIS A 42 1.64 -0.55 8.95
C HIS A 42 2.57 0.57 9.45
N ALA A 43 3.88 0.34 9.46
CA ALA A 43 4.85 1.29 10.02
C ALA A 43 5.24 2.43 9.06
N ASN A 44 5.01 2.27 7.75
CA ASN A 44 5.45 3.23 6.72
C ASN A 44 4.32 4.14 6.19
N PRO A 45 4.07 5.32 6.77
CA PRO A 45 2.93 6.17 6.41
C PRO A 45 2.83 6.45 4.90
N GLY A 46 3.96 6.49 4.17
CA GLY A 46 3.98 6.65 2.71
C GLY A 46 3.27 5.53 1.95
N ILE A 47 3.41 4.27 2.38
CA ILE A 47 2.68 3.14 1.78
C ILE A 47 1.19 3.24 2.11
N GLY A 48 0.84 3.64 3.34
CA GLY A 48 -0.54 3.86 3.75
C GLY A 48 -1.25 4.92 2.91
N PHE A 49 -0.60 6.07 2.65
CA PHE A 49 -1.19 7.10 1.79
C PHE A 49 -1.36 6.65 0.33
N LYS A 50 -0.38 5.91 -0.23
CA LYS A 50 -0.54 5.32 -1.57
C LYS A 50 -1.70 4.33 -1.61
N LEU A 51 -1.83 3.47 -0.59
CA LEU A 51 -2.95 2.53 -0.50
C LEU A 51 -4.30 3.26 -0.46
N ALA A 52 -4.45 4.26 0.40
CA ALA A 52 -5.66 5.06 0.50
C ALA A 52 -6.00 5.77 -0.82
N PHE A 53 -5.00 6.34 -1.51
CA PHE A 53 -5.18 6.93 -2.83
C PHE A 53 -5.71 5.93 -3.86
N ASN A 54 -5.17 4.71 -3.90
CA ASN A 54 -5.63 3.68 -4.82
C ASN A 54 -7.05 3.20 -4.49
N TYR A 55 -7.38 3.07 -3.21
CA TYR A 55 -8.76 2.79 -2.79
C TYR A 55 -9.74 3.88 -3.23
N LEU A 56 -9.37 5.17 -3.17
CA LEU A 56 -10.20 6.25 -3.71
C LEU A 56 -10.45 6.10 -5.21
N LYS A 57 -9.41 5.71 -5.98
CA LYS A 57 -9.53 5.47 -7.43
C LYS A 57 -10.39 4.23 -7.75
N ASP A 58 -10.36 3.22 -6.90
CA ASP A 58 -11.19 2.01 -6.97
C ASP A 58 -12.59 2.20 -6.32
N LYS A 59 -12.94 3.43 -5.90
CA LYS A 59 -14.22 3.79 -5.24
C LYS A 59 -14.47 3.08 -3.90
N ARG A 60 -13.41 2.60 -3.25
CA ARG A 60 -13.39 1.98 -1.92
C ARG A 60 -13.20 3.06 -0.85
N PHE A 61 -14.20 3.93 -0.72
CA PHE A 61 -14.06 5.16 0.08
C PHE A 61 -13.93 4.89 1.57
N VAL A 62 -14.61 3.87 2.09
CA VAL A 62 -14.58 3.52 3.52
C VAL A 62 -13.16 3.05 3.89
N GLU A 63 -12.60 2.12 3.12
CA GLU A 63 -11.24 1.62 3.38
C GLU A 63 -10.17 2.71 3.23
N ALA A 64 -10.35 3.64 2.29
CA ALA A 64 -9.45 4.79 2.16
C ALA A 64 -9.45 5.67 3.42
N ILE A 65 -10.64 5.95 3.98
CA ILE A 65 -10.79 6.75 5.20
C ILE A 65 -10.16 6.02 6.39
N GLU A 66 -10.40 4.72 6.52
CA GLU A 66 -9.84 3.90 7.60
C GLU A 66 -8.31 3.90 7.57
N VAL A 67 -7.68 3.72 6.40
CA VAL A 67 -6.23 3.77 6.25
C VAL A 67 -5.68 5.14 6.62
N CYS A 68 -6.31 6.24 6.15
CA CYS A 68 -5.91 7.60 6.52
C CYS A 68 -5.97 7.82 8.04
N HIS A 69 -7.05 7.41 8.70
CA HIS A 69 -7.15 7.51 10.16
C HIS A 69 -6.11 6.67 10.89
N HIS A 70 -5.80 5.47 10.40
CA HIS A 70 -4.75 4.63 10.95
C HIS A 70 -3.39 5.32 10.86
N VAL A 71 -3.03 5.83 9.68
CA VAL A 71 -1.77 6.56 9.48
C VAL A 71 -1.68 7.77 10.38
N LEU A 72 -2.73 8.59 10.48
CA LEU A 72 -2.76 9.78 11.32
C LEU A 72 -2.72 9.48 12.83
N ARG A 73 -3.19 8.30 13.25
CA ARG A 73 -3.13 7.88 14.65
C ARG A 73 -1.73 7.44 15.06
N GLU A 74 -1.05 6.66 14.21
CA GLU A 74 0.29 6.14 14.49
C GLU A 74 1.38 7.18 14.22
N HIS A 75 1.14 8.09 13.28
CA HIS A 75 2.00 9.22 12.94
C HIS A 75 1.24 10.54 13.09
N PRO A 76 0.81 10.91 14.31
CA PRO A 76 0.30 12.24 14.59
C PRO A 76 1.51 13.19 14.55
N ASN A 77 1.51 14.15 13.63
CA ASN A 77 2.61 15.11 13.47
C ASN A 77 3.07 15.73 14.80
#